data_AF-A0A7I7QPV6-F1
#
_entry.id   AF-A0A7I7QPV6-F1
#
_cell.length_a   1.000
_cell.length_b   1.000
_cell.length_c   1.000
_cell.angle_alpha   90.00
_cell.angle_beta   90.00
_cell.angle_gamma   90.00
#
_symmetry.space_group_name_H-M   'P 1'
#
loop_
_entity.id
_entity.type
_entity.pdbx_description
1 polymer ?
#
loop_
_entity_poly.entity_id
_entity_poly.type
_entity_poly.pdbx_seq_one_letter_code
_entity_poly.pdbx_strand_id
1 'polypeptide(L)'
;MQRGCPLTIGADSRCVPGDEEASAPTRRGALAATRASQLRRRLIELAGGCAPTPAAAVFAQQCAQQAVGRAAVAHQSALSRHDETRRVHLRAAAAHEQAAIVSHCLDSDRHQEAAERHRDAAAQHAAIIASLSGRVVPLIRPSATRH
;
A
#
# COMPACT_ATOMS: atom_id res chain seq x y z
N MET A 1 -17.44 43.35 30.17
CA MET A 1 -16.90 42.02 30.49
C MET A 1 -18.00 40.99 30.32
N GLN A 2 -17.96 40.23 29.24
CA GLN A 2 -19.01 39.28 28.83
C GLN A 2 -18.39 37.94 28.46
N ARG A 3 -18.94 36.87 29.05
CA ARG A 3 -19.00 35.45 28.59
C ARG A 3 -17.64 34.73 28.46
N GLY A 4 -17.49 33.46 28.79
CA GLY A 4 -18.43 32.41 29.17
C GLY A 4 -17.62 31.16 29.52
N CYS A 5 -18.28 30.22 30.21
CA CYS A 5 -17.73 28.93 30.61
C CYS A 5 -17.19 28.11 29.44
N PRO A 6 -16.21 27.22 29.68
CA PRO A 6 -16.09 25.99 28.91
C PRO A 6 -16.22 24.77 29.83
N LEU A 7 -17.43 24.18 29.74
CA LEU A 7 -17.72 22.76 29.56
C LEU A 7 -16.69 21.76 30.13
N THR A 8 -17.11 21.11 31.21
CA THR A 8 -16.65 19.78 31.63
C THR A 8 -16.96 18.78 30.51
N ILE A 9 -15.93 18.26 29.85
CA ILE A 9 -16.05 17.14 28.91
C ILE A 9 -16.28 15.88 29.76
N GLY A 10 -17.52 15.40 29.76
CA GLY A 10 -17.90 14.12 30.34
C GLY A 10 -17.17 12.99 29.63
N ALA A 11 -16.30 12.29 30.37
CA ALA A 11 -15.76 11.00 29.99
C ALA A 11 -16.86 9.95 30.13
N ASP A 12 -17.71 9.85 29.10
CA ASP A 12 -18.73 8.81 28.99
C ASP A 12 -18.61 8.14 27.60
N SER A 13 -17.38 7.74 27.26
CA SER A 13 -17.16 6.75 26.20
C SER A 13 -17.40 5.37 26.77
N ARG A 14 -18.67 4.94 26.70
CA ARG A 14 -19.06 3.56 26.94
C ARG A 14 -18.28 2.66 25.98
N CYS A 15 -17.46 1.78 26.52
CA CYS A 15 -16.93 0.63 25.79
C CYS A 15 -18.10 -0.20 25.28
N VAL A 16 -18.34 -0.18 23.97
CA VAL A 16 -19.21 -1.16 23.32
C VAL A 16 -18.36 -2.43 23.12
N PRO A 17 -18.69 -3.57 23.75
CA PRO A 17 -18.06 -4.84 23.41
C PRO A 17 -18.72 -5.33 22.13
N GLY A 18 -18.09 -5.08 21.00
CA GLY A 18 -18.51 -5.58 19.70
C GLY A 18 -17.32 -6.25 19.02
N ASP A 19 -17.34 -7.58 19.05
CA ASP A 19 -16.58 -8.52 18.22
C ASP A 19 -15.33 -7.96 17.53
N GLU A 20 -14.18 -8.33 18.08
CA GLU A 20 -12.85 -8.00 17.58
C GLU A 20 -12.72 -8.23 16.07
N GLU A 21 -12.94 -7.18 15.29
CA GLU A 21 -12.41 -7.10 13.94
C GLU A 21 -10.89 -7.02 14.08
N ALA A 22 -10.25 -8.19 14.05
CA ALA A 22 -8.81 -8.32 14.18
C ALA A 22 -8.13 -7.27 13.30
N SER A 23 -7.30 -6.41 13.92
CA SER A 23 -6.62 -5.31 13.25
C SER A 23 -5.95 -5.79 11.95
N ALA A 24 -5.83 -4.91 10.95
CA ALA A 24 -5.23 -5.30 9.67
C ALA A 24 -3.88 -6.05 9.80
N PRO A 25 -2.96 -5.69 10.73
CA PRO A 25 -1.79 -6.50 11.05
C PRO A 25 -2.10 -7.92 11.55
N THR A 26 -3.01 -8.07 12.52
CA THR A 26 -3.41 -9.37 13.08
C THR A 26 -4.01 -10.28 12.01
N ARG A 27 -4.90 -9.74 11.16
CA ARG A 27 -5.52 -10.48 10.05
C ARG A 27 -4.47 -10.95 9.03
N ARG A 28 -3.46 -10.12 8.72
CA ARG A 28 -2.34 -10.52 7.86
C ARG A 28 -1.50 -11.64 8.48
N GLY A 29 -1.23 -11.55 9.78
CA GLY A 29 -0.49 -12.57 10.53
C GLY A 29 -1.19 -13.93 10.48
N ALA A 30 -2.49 -13.98 10.77
CA ALA A 30 -3.30 -15.19 10.72
C ALA A 30 -3.33 -15.82 9.31
N LEU A 31 -3.46 -14.98 8.26
CA LEU A 31 -3.43 -15.43 6.88
C LEU A 31 -2.06 -16.01 6.48
N ALA A 32 -0.97 -15.39 6.94
CA ALA A 32 0.39 -15.85 6.69
C ALA A 32 0.66 -17.20 7.37
N ALA A 33 0.25 -17.35 8.63
CA ALA A 33 0.36 -18.61 9.37
C ALA A 33 -0.40 -19.74 8.67
N THR A 34 -1.64 -19.48 8.23
CA THR A 34 -2.46 -20.45 7.48
C THR A 34 -1.74 -20.94 6.21
N ARG A 35 -1.17 -20.01 5.43
CA ARG A 35 -0.42 -20.35 4.22
C ARG A 35 0.86 -21.15 4.51
N ALA A 36 1.58 -20.79 5.56
CA ALA A 36 2.79 -21.51 5.96
C ALA A 36 2.48 -22.97 6.34
N SER A 37 1.39 -23.20 7.07
CA SER A 37 0.93 -24.56 7.41
C SER A 37 0.53 -25.36 6.18
N GLN A 38 -0.19 -24.74 5.22
CA GLN A 38 -0.54 -25.39 3.95
C GLN A 38 0.69 -25.74 3.12
N LEU A 39 1.69 -24.86 3.06
CA LEU A 39 2.95 -25.10 2.34
C LEU A 39 3.73 -26.27 2.97
N ARG A 40 3.87 -26.29 4.30
CA ARG A 40 4.54 -27.38 5.02
C ARG A 40 3.88 -28.73 4.73
N ARG A 41 2.54 -28.81 4.80
CA ARG A 41 1.81 -30.04 4.49
C ARG A 41 2.13 -30.54 3.08
N ARG A 42 2.12 -29.65 2.08
CA ARG A 42 2.43 -30.01 0.69
C ARG A 42 3.87 -30.46 0.50
N LEU A 43 4.83 -29.85 1.18
CA LEU A 43 6.23 -30.29 1.13
C LEU A 43 6.39 -31.70 1.69
N ILE A 44 5.66 -32.06 2.75
CA ILE A 44 5.65 -33.41 3.30
C ILE A 44 5.02 -34.41 2.31
N GLU A 45 3.88 -34.08 1.71
CA GLU A 45 3.21 -34.91 0.69
C GLU A 45 4.12 -35.17 -0.51
N LEU A 46 4.82 -34.14 -1.00
CA LEU A 46 5.77 -34.26 -2.10
C LEU A 46 7.00 -35.10 -1.73
N ALA A 47 7.56 -34.88 -0.54
CA ALA A 47 8.69 -35.68 -0.04
C ALA A 47 8.32 -37.16 0.17
N GLY A 48 7.06 -37.44 0.50
CA GLY A 48 6.50 -38.79 0.59
C GLY A 48 6.19 -39.44 -0.77
N GLY A 49 6.46 -38.75 -1.89
CA GLY A 49 6.21 -39.27 -3.24
C GLY A 49 4.72 -39.27 -3.65
N CYS A 50 3.85 -38.56 -2.93
CA CYS A 50 2.45 -38.46 -3.31
C CYS A 50 2.32 -37.67 -4.62
N ALA A 51 1.66 -38.27 -5.62
CA ALA A 51 1.36 -37.59 -6.87
C ALA A 51 0.39 -36.42 -6.64
N PRO A 52 0.53 -35.29 -7.35
CA PRO A 52 -0.42 -34.19 -7.29
C PRO A 52 -1.83 -34.66 -7.66
N THR A 53 -2.81 -34.39 -6.79
CA THR A 53 -4.21 -34.74 -7.07
C THR A 53 -4.86 -33.68 -7.97
N PRO A 54 -5.89 -34.03 -8.77
CA PRO A 54 -6.66 -33.06 -9.54
C PRO A 54 -7.24 -31.94 -8.67
N ALA A 55 -7.71 -32.26 -7.46
CA ALA A 55 -8.18 -31.29 -6.49
C ALA A 55 -7.08 -30.30 -6.05
N ALA A 56 -5.85 -30.78 -5.85
CA ALA A 56 -4.71 -29.94 -5.52
C ALA A 56 -4.33 -28.99 -6.66
N ALA A 57 -4.47 -29.43 -7.92
CA ALA A 57 -4.26 -28.62 -9.11
C ALA A 57 -5.31 -27.50 -9.24
N VAL A 58 -6.61 -27.82 -9.07
CA VAL A 58 -7.70 -26.83 -9.06
C VAL A 58 -7.48 -25.79 -7.97
N PHE A 59 -7.14 -26.22 -6.75
CA PHE A 59 -6.85 -25.31 -5.66
C PHE A 59 -5.63 -24.41 -5.94
N ALA A 60 -4.57 -24.97 -6.55
CA ALA A 60 -3.39 -24.19 -6.94
C ALA A 60 -3.75 -23.12 -7.99
N GLN A 61 -4.60 -23.46 -8.96
CA GLN A 61 -5.10 -22.52 -9.95
C GLN A 61 -5.89 -21.38 -9.31
N GLN A 62 -6.80 -21.70 -8.38
CA GLN A 62 -7.55 -20.70 -7.62
C GLN A 62 -6.62 -19.79 -6.82
N CYS A 63 -5.60 -20.35 -6.15
CA CYS A 63 -4.61 -19.57 -5.42
C CYS A 63 -3.82 -18.63 -6.33
N ALA A 64 -3.45 -19.09 -7.54
CA ALA A 64 -2.76 -18.28 -8.53
C ALA A 64 -3.63 -17.12 -9.01
N GLN A 65 -4.91 -17.36 -9.33
CA GLN A 65 -5.86 -16.33 -9.73
C GLN A 65 -6.05 -15.27 -8.62
N GLN A 66 -6.21 -15.72 -7.37
CA GLN A 66 -6.31 -14.80 -6.24
C GLN A 66 -5.01 -14.01 -6.02
N ALA A 67 -3.84 -14.61 -6.29
CA ALA A 67 -2.56 -13.92 -6.19
C ALA A 67 -2.43 -12.82 -7.26
N VAL A 68 -2.85 -13.09 -8.49
CA VAL A 68 -2.92 -12.07 -9.56
C VAL A 68 -3.83 -10.92 -9.16
N GLY A 69 -5.04 -11.21 -8.65
CA GLY A 69 -5.95 -10.16 -8.17
C GLY A 69 -5.34 -9.30 -7.05
N ARG A 70 -4.70 -9.92 -6.05
CA ARG A 70 -4.00 -9.18 -4.98
C ARG A 70 -2.83 -8.35 -5.51
N ALA A 71 -2.07 -8.88 -6.47
CA ALA A 71 -0.96 -8.15 -7.08
C ALA A 71 -1.44 -6.91 -7.84
N ALA A 72 -2.56 -7.02 -8.58
CA ALA A 72 -3.17 -5.89 -9.28
C ALA A 72 -3.62 -4.78 -8.30
N VAL A 73 -4.30 -5.16 -7.22
CA VAL A 73 -4.72 -4.20 -6.17
C VAL A 73 -3.51 -3.55 -5.50
N ALA A 74 -2.48 -4.33 -5.17
CA ALA A 74 -1.26 -3.80 -4.57
C ALA A 74 -0.53 -2.83 -5.51
N HIS A 75 -0.49 -3.14 -6.81
CA HIS A 75 0.10 -2.29 -7.83
C HIS A 75 -0.64 -0.95 -7.95
N GLN A 76 -1.97 -0.98 -8.04
CA GLN A 76 -2.78 0.25 -8.07
C GLN A 76 -2.62 1.07 -6.79
N SER A 77 -2.58 0.42 -5.63
CA SER A 77 -2.34 1.11 -4.35
C SER A 77 -0.96 1.76 -4.29
N ALA A 78 0.08 1.10 -4.81
CA ALA A 78 1.42 1.66 -4.88
C ALA A 78 1.48 2.89 -5.81
N LEU A 79 0.85 2.81 -6.99
CA LEU A 79 0.73 3.94 -7.91
C LEU A 79 0.04 5.14 -7.25
N SER A 80 -1.09 4.89 -6.59
CA SER A 80 -1.84 5.94 -5.88
C SER A 80 -1.02 6.60 -4.78
N ARG A 81 -0.28 5.81 -3.99
CA ARG A 81 0.60 6.36 -2.94
C ARG A 81 1.74 7.17 -3.52
N HIS A 82 2.37 6.72 -4.60
CA HIS A 82 3.41 7.51 -5.26
C HIS A 82 2.87 8.83 -5.81
N ASP A 83 1.64 8.86 -6.37
CA ASP A 83 1.06 10.12 -6.86
C ASP A 83 0.71 11.06 -5.70
N GLU A 84 0.19 10.54 -4.58
CA GLU A 84 -0.05 11.36 -3.40
C GLU A 84 1.25 11.94 -2.82
N THR A 85 2.28 11.11 -2.64
CA THR A 85 3.59 11.58 -2.16
C THR A 85 4.21 12.61 -3.11
N ARG A 86 4.09 12.41 -4.43
CA ARG A 86 4.50 13.40 -5.44
C ARG A 86 3.80 14.75 -5.22
N ARG A 87 2.49 14.75 -5.01
CA ARG A 87 1.71 15.99 -4.75
C ARG A 87 2.10 16.66 -3.44
N VAL A 88 2.42 15.89 -2.40
CA VAL A 88 2.95 16.43 -1.13
C VAL A 88 4.28 17.14 -1.37
N HIS A 89 5.20 16.54 -2.11
CA HIS A 89 6.48 17.18 -2.46
C HIS A 89 6.29 18.46 -3.28
N LEU A 90 5.40 18.48 -4.27
CA LEU A 90 5.11 19.70 -5.04
C LEU A 90 4.52 20.82 -4.17
N ARG A 91 3.62 20.48 -3.24
CA ARG A 91 3.10 21.45 -2.27
C ARG A 91 4.19 22.00 -1.35
N ALA A 92 5.10 21.13 -0.88
CA ALA A 92 6.24 21.54 -0.07
C ALA A 92 7.19 22.47 -0.84
N ALA A 93 7.50 22.13 -2.11
CA ALA A 93 8.31 22.99 -2.98
C ALA A 93 7.70 24.40 -3.12
N ALA A 94 6.41 24.48 -3.44
CA ALA A 94 5.70 25.76 -3.57
C ALA A 94 5.70 26.57 -2.27
N ALA A 95 5.58 25.92 -1.11
CA ALA A 95 5.66 26.59 0.19
C ALA A 95 7.06 27.17 0.45
N HIS A 96 8.12 26.45 0.08
CA HIS A 96 9.49 26.95 0.15
C HIS A 96 9.74 28.11 -0.82
N GLU A 97 9.29 28.01 -2.07
CA GLU A 97 9.38 29.11 -3.06
C GLU A 97 8.67 30.38 -2.55
N GLN A 98 7.47 30.23 -1.98
CA GLN A 98 6.75 31.34 -1.38
C GLN A 98 7.51 31.95 -0.19
N ALA A 99 8.09 31.12 0.67
CA ALA A 99 8.89 31.59 1.80
C ALA A 99 10.12 32.37 1.33
N ALA A 100 10.76 31.93 0.25
CA ALA A 100 11.92 32.60 -0.30
C ALA A 100 11.63 33.98 -0.88
N ILE A 101 10.46 34.13 -1.53
CA ILE A 101 9.96 35.41 -2.05
C ILE A 101 9.74 36.42 -0.89
N VAL A 102 9.29 35.93 0.26
CA VAL A 102 9.01 36.77 1.44
C VAL A 102 10.26 37.02 2.29
N SER A 103 11.22 36.10 2.29
CA SER A 103 12.45 36.19 3.09
C SER A 103 13.44 37.23 2.55
N HIS A 104 14.23 37.83 3.42
CA HIS A 104 15.30 38.76 3.05
C HIS A 104 16.63 38.04 2.82
N CYS A 105 17.25 38.27 1.65
CA CYS A 105 18.54 37.77 1.14
C CYS A 105 19.01 36.38 1.62
N LEU A 106 19.57 36.25 2.83
CA LEU A 106 20.32 35.06 3.23
C LEU A 106 19.48 33.79 3.43
N ASP A 107 18.19 33.93 3.75
CA ASP A 107 17.31 32.76 3.89
C ASP A 107 16.60 32.39 2.58
N SER A 108 16.62 33.28 1.57
CA SER A 108 15.99 33.02 0.27
C SER A 108 16.66 31.87 -0.46
N ASP A 109 18.00 31.83 -0.46
CA ASP A 109 18.78 30.77 -1.09
C ASP A 109 18.50 29.40 -0.47
N ARG A 110 18.41 29.33 0.87
CA ARG A 110 18.08 28.08 1.59
C ARG A 110 16.69 27.56 1.25
N HIS A 111 15.73 28.47 1.12
CA HIS A 111 14.38 28.10 0.71
C HIS A 111 14.36 27.63 -0.75
N GLN A 112 15.13 28.25 -1.65
CA GLN A 112 15.28 27.82 -3.05
C GLN A 112 15.88 26.41 -3.15
N GLU A 113 16.97 26.14 -2.44
CA GLU A 113 17.59 24.81 -2.41
C GLU A 113 16.65 23.75 -1.82
N ALA A 114 15.86 24.10 -0.81
CA ALA A 114 14.85 23.19 -0.25
C ALA A 114 13.72 22.91 -1.24
N ALA A 115 13.26 23.93 -1.97
CA ALA A 115 12.25 23.76 -3.01
C ALA A 115 12.73 22.86 -4.15
N GLU A 116 13.98 23.03 -4.59
CA GLU A 116 14.59 22.18 -5.62
C GLU A 116 14.65 20.71 -5.19
N ARG A 117 15.13 20.42 -3.96
CA ARG A 117 15.13 19.05 -3.43
C ARG A 117 13.73 18.41 -3.41
N HIS A 118 12.70 19.20 -3.11
CA HIS A 118 11.33 18.72 -3.18
C HIS A 118 10.84 18.48 -4.61
N ARG A 119 11.21 19.32 -5.58
CA ARG A 119 10.92 19.10 -7.01
C ARG A 119 11.61 17.84 -7.52
N ASP A 120 12.85 17.60 -7.14
CA ASP A 120 13.59 16.39 -7.50
C ASP A 120 12.94 15.13 -6.92
N ALA A 121 12.54 15.16 -5.64
CA ALA A 121 11.81 14.06 -5.03
C ALA A 121 10.46 13.79 -5.73
N ALA A 122 9.74 14.84 -6.12
CA ALA A 122 8.52 14.72 -6.92
C ALA A 122 8.79 14.08 -8.30
N ALA A 123 9.88 14.47 -8.96
CA ALA A 123 10.29 13.91 -10.25
C ALA A 123 10.63 12.40 -10.14
N GLN A 124 11.30 11.99 -9.07
CA GLN A 124 11.58 10.58 -8.79
C GLN A 124 10.28 9.76 -8.64
N HIS A 125 9.29 10.27 -7.90
CA HIS A 125 8.00 9.60 -7.79
C HIS A 125 7.24 9.55 -9.12
N ALA A 126 7.31 10.59 -9.94
CA ALA A 126 6.73 10.58 -11.29
C ALA A 126 7.37 9.51 -12.18
N ALA A 127 8.70 9.37 -12.13
CA ALA A 127 9.42 8.32 -12.86
C ALA A 127 9.00 6.90 -12.42
N ILE A 128 8.81 6.69 -11.11
CA ILE A 128 8.30 5.42 -10.59
C ILE A 128 6.89 5.13 -11.14
N ILE A 129 5.98 6.09 -11.10
CA ILE A 129 4.63 5.95 -11.66
C ILE A 129 4.68 5.58 -13.14
N ALA A 130 5.50 6.27 -13.93
CA ALA A 130 5.66 5.99 -15.36
C ALA A 130 6.17 4.56 -15.60
N SER A 131 7.19 4.14 -14.84
CA SER A 131 7.78 2.80 -14.94
C SER A 131 6.81 1.68 -14.57
N LEU A 132 5.95 1.93 -13.58
CA LEU A 132 4.95 0.98 -13.11
C LEU A 132 3.75 0.91 -14.06
N SER A 133 3.33 2.04 -14.61
CA SER A 133 2.19 2.13 -15.55
C SER A 133 2.49 1.49 -16.91
N GLY A 134 3.76 1.50 -17.35
CA GLY A 134 4.18 0.86 -18.60
C GLY A 134 4.35 -0.66 -18.51
N ARG A 135 4.29 -1.26 -17.33
CA ARG A 135 4.57 -2.69 -17.12
C ARG A 135 3.26 -3.50 -17.11
N VAL A 136 2.68 -3.71 -18.30
CA VAL A 136 1.51 -4.60 -18.47
C VAL A 136 1.96 -6.05 -18.24
N VAL A 137 1.56 -6.66 -17.12
CA VAL A 137 1.76 -8.10 -16.90
C VAL A 137 0.76 -8.84 -17.78
N PRO A 138 1.21 -9.71 -18.71
CA PRO A 138 0.28 -10.48 -19.53
C PRO A 138 -0.55 -11.38 -18.61
N LEU A 139 -1.87 -11.17 -18.64
CA LEU A 139 -2.85 -12.06 -18.02
C LEU A 139 -2.64 -13.45 -18.61
N ILE A 140 -2.18 -14.38 -17.78
CA ILE A 140 -2.06 -15.80 -18.13
C ILE A 140 -3.45 -16.25 -18.59
N ARG A 141 -3.61 -16.45 -19.90
CA ARG A 141 -4.83 -17.00 -20.49
C ARG A 141 -5.03 -18.41 -19.91
N PRO A 142 -6.20 -18.72 -19.33
CA PRO A 142 -6.47 -20.09 -18.92
C PRO A 142 -6.49 -20.98 -20.18
N SER A 143 -5.58 -21.95 -20.24
CA SER A 143 -5.56 -22.97 -21.28
C SER A 143 -6.89 -23.72 -21.24
N ALA A 144 -7.73 -23.51 -22.26
CA ALA A 144 -8.90 -24.33 -22.49
C ALA A 144 -8.42 -25.75 -22.82
N THR A 145 -8.53 -26.66 -21.85
CA THR A 145 -8.41 -28.10 -22.07
C THR A 145 -9.48 -28.51 -23.06
N ARG A 146 -9.07 -28.87 -24.28
CA ARG A 146 -9.92 -29.58 -25.26
C ARG A 146 -10.16 -31.01 -24.74
N HIS A 147 -11.39 -31.47 -24.94
CA HIS A 147 -11.93 -32.77 -24.58
C HIS A 147 -11.13 -33.95 -25.13
#